data_AF-A0A536CT30-F1
#
_entry.id   AF-A0A536CT30-F1
#
_cell.length_a   1.000
_cell.length_b   1.000
_cell.length_c   1.000
_cell.angle_alpha   90.00
_cell.angle_beta   90.00
_cell.angle_gamma   90.00
#
_symmetry.space_group_name_H-M   'P 1'
#
loop_
_entity.id
_entity.type
_entity.pdbx_description
1 polymer ?
#
loop_
_entity_poly.entity_id
_entity_poly.type
_entity_poly.pdbx_seq_one_letter_code
_entity_poly.pdbx_strand_id
1 'polypeptide(L)'
;MEAARFERTVRTESSEIFVIYGGARRVGRVDLHYGRFEVHATLLVEVDLSDDELQQLIDQLDEELVQTHDPEREDFLVTVFKSEELGFYSDEYEGDDEEEEDGA
;
A
#
# COMPACT_ATOMS: atom_id res chain seq x y z
N MET A 1 1.31 17.07 -0.81
CA MET A 1 0.27 16.07 -1.15
C MET A 1 -1.04 16.41 -0.45
N GLU A 2 -2.20 16.07 -1.03
CA GLU A 2 -3.46 15.98 -0.25
C GLU A 2 -3.33 14.87 0.80
N ALA A 3 -4.18 14.87 1.83
CA ALA A 3 -4.19 13.79 2.83
C ALA A 3 -4.39 12.43 2.15
N ALA A 4 -3.52 11.47 2.46
CA ALA A 4 -3.61 10.13 1.91
C ALA A 4 -4.81 9.41 2.50
N ARG A 5 -5.39 8.53 1.68
CA ARG A 5 -6.47 7.62 2.07
C ARG A 5 -5.96 6.20 1.90
N PHE A 6 -6.06 5.41 2.96
CA PHE A 6 -5.59 4.03 3.00
C PHE A 6 -6.75 3.05 2.84
N GLU A 7 -6.71 2.24 1.78
CA GLU A 7 -7.68 1.16 1.57
C GLU A 7 -7.03 -0.19 1.88
N ARG A 8 -7.50 -0.86 2.93
CA ARG A 8 -6.99 -2.19 3.30
C ARG A 8 -7.45 -3.23 2.29
N THR A 9 -6.52 -3.99 1.74
CA THR A 9 -6.79 -5.10 0.81
C THR A 9 -6.55 -6.47 1.42
N VAL A 10 -5.62 -6.57 2.37
CA VAL A 10 -5.34 -7.81 3.11
C VAL A 10 -5.23 -7.53 4.60
N ARG A 11 -5.77 -8.45 5.40
CA ARG A 11 -5.54 -8.52 6.85
C ARG A 11 -5.24 -9.94 7.26
N THR A 12 -4.16 -10.11 7.99
CA THR A 12 -3.80 -11.35 8.69
C THR A 12 -3.63 -11.06 10.18
N GLU A 13 -3.20 -12.06 10.96
CA GLU A 13 -2.90 -11.88 12.38
C GLU A 13 -1.74 -10.91 12.61
N SER A 14 -0.70 -10.95 11.76
CA SER A 14 0.56 -10.21 11.97
C SER A 14 0.93 -9.30 10.80
N SER A 15 0.04 -9.08 9.83
CA SER A 15 0.33 -8.25 8.66
C SER A 15 -0.92 -7.67 8.01
N GLU A 16 -0.77 -6.49 7.43
CA GLU A 16 -1.80 -5.79 6.67
C GLU A 16 -1.22 -5.19 5.39
N ILE A 17 -2.05 -5.10 4.36
CA ILE A 17 -1.68 -4.47 3.08
C ILE A 17 -2.69 -3.38 2.77
N PHE A 18 -2.20 -2.21 2.39
CA PHE A 18 -3.03 -1.07 2.01
C PHE A 18 -2.64 -0.52 0.64
N VAL A 19 -3.64 -0.20 -0.17
CA VAL A 19 -3.47 0.68 -1.32
C VAL A 19 -3.59 2.13 -0.83
N ILE A 20 -2.72 3.00 -1.33
CA ILE A 20 -2.61 4.40 -0.93
C ILE A 20 -3.17 5.28 -2.04
N TYR A 21 -4.10 6.16 -1.70
CA TYR A 21 -4.66 7.15 -2.63
C TYR A 21 -4.37 8.57 -2.14
N GLY A 22 -4.00 9.46 -3.06
CA GLY A 22 -3.94 10.90 -2.87
C GLY A 22 -5.05 11.54 -3.71
N GLY A 23 -6.13 11.97 -3.06
CA GLY A 23 -7.36 12.35 -3.76
C GLY A 23 -7.93 11.16 -4.56
N ALA A 24 -8.12 11.36 -5.87
CA ALA A 24 -8.57 10.30 -6.79
C ALA A 24 -7.44 9.47 -7.40
N ARG A 25 -6.17 9.83 -7.14
CA ARG A 25 -4.99 9.20 -7.76
C ARG A 25 -4.43 8.11 -6.85
N ARG A 26 -4.11 6.95 -7.41
CA ARG A 26 -3.31 5.92 -6.72
C ARG A 26 -1.87 6.41 -6.57
N VAL A 27 -1.38 6.43 -5.33
CA VAL A 27 -0.04 6.85 -4.94
C VAL A 27 0.91 5.65 -4.85
N GLY A 28 0.40 4.51 -4.41
CA GLY A 28 1.18 3.31 -4.26
C GLY A 28 0.54 2.30 -3.31
N ARG A 29 1.37 1.53 -2.62
CA ARG A 29 0.97 0.45 -1.72
C ARG A 29 1.93 0.38 -0.53
N VAL A 30 1.41 0.01 0.64
CA VAL A 30 2.23 -0.32 1.80
C VAL A 30 1.89 -1.71 2.33
N ASP A 31 2.93 -2.47 2.64
CA ASP A 31 2.84 -3.77 3.30
C ASP A 31 3.39 -3.59 4.72
N LEU A 32 2.53 -3.80 5.72
CA LEU A 32 2.85 -3.69 7.14
C LEU A 32 3.00 -5.07 7.75
N HIS A 33 4.09 -5.26 8.49
CA HIS A 33 4.36 -6.46 9.28
C HIS A 33 4.53 -6.07 10.75
N TYR A 34 3.62 -6.58 11.59
CA TYR A 34 3.61 -6.31 13.02
C TYR A 34 4.50 -7.33 13.74
N GLY A 35 5.64 -6.85 14.25
CA GLY A 35 6.50 -7.58 15.16
C GLY A 35 6.04 -7.42 16.61
N ARG A 36 6.87 -7.87 17.55
CA ARG A 36 6.57 -7.77 18.99
C ARG A 36 6.79 -6.37 19.56
N PHE A 37 7.77 -5.64 19.01
CA PHE A 37 8.17 -4.30 19.49
C PHE A 37 8.40 -3.32 18.34
N GLU A 38 8.33 -3.79 17.11
CA GLU A 38 8.66 -3.01 15.91
C GLU A 38 7.64 -3.32 14.81
N VAL A 39 7.35 -2.32 13.99
CA VAL A 39 6.50 -2.48 12.81
C VAL A 39 7.35 -2.18 11.58
N HIS A 40 7.38 -3.13 10.63
CA HIS A 40 8.08 -2.95 9.37
C HIS A 40 7.08 -2.57 8.28
N ALA A 41 7.37 -1.49 7.57
CA ALA A 41 6.67 -1.08 6.35
C ALA A 41 7.56 -1.23 5.13
N THR A 42 7.03 -1.90 4.11
CA THR A 42 7.53 -1.81 2.73
C THR A 42 6.61 -0.88 1.96
N LEU A 43 7.09 0.33 1.63
CA LEU A 43 6.34 1.34 0.91
C LEU A 43 6.75 1.36 -0.57
N LEU A 44 5.83 0.96 -1.44
CA LEU A 44 5.97 0.99 -2.89
C LEU A 44 5.27 2.24 -3.43
N VAL A 45 6.04 3.21 -3.94
CA VAL A 45 5.51 4.47 -4.48
C VAL A 45 5.49 4.39 -6.01
N GLU A 46 4.32 4.63 -6.61
CA GLU A 46 4.10 4.59 -8.06
C GLU A 46 4.15 5.98 -8.70
N VAL A 47 4.27 7.03 -7.89
CA VAL A 47 4.23 8.45 -8.28
C VAL A 47 5.50 9.16 -7.85
N ASP A 48 5.87 10.25 -8.52
CA ASP A 48 6.98 11.08 -8.04
C ASP A 48 6.49 11.94 -6.88
N LEU A 49 7.17 11.80 -5.74
CA LEU A 49 6.95 12.60 -4.54
C LEU A 49 8.22 13.38 -4.25
N SER A 50 8.08 14.61 -3.74
CA SER A 50 9.20 15.26 -3.09
C SER A 50 9.54 14.58 -1.76
N ASP A 51 10.74 14.83 -1.24
CA ASP A 51 11.14 14.31 0.09
C ASP A 51 10.15 14.74 1.19
N ASP A 52 9.65 15.97 1.13
CA ASP A 52 8.65 16.48 2.08
C ASP A 52 7.32 15.75 1.97
N GLU A 53 6.88 15.42 0.75
CA GLU A 53 5.63 14.68 0.52
C GLU A 53 5.76 13.21 0.94
N LEU A 54 6.93 12.61 0.72
CA LEU A 54 7.23 11.27 1.18
C LEU A 54 7.23 11.22 2.71
N GLN A 55 7.85 12.20 3.38
CA GLN A 55 7.86 12.27 4.84
C GLN A 55 6.44 12.45 5.40
N GLN A 56 5.64 13.34 4.81
CA GLN A 56 4.23 13.53 5.20
C GLN A 56 3.42 12.23 5.08
N LEU A 57 3.65 11.45 4.01
CA LEU A 57 2.98 10.15 3.84
C LEU A 57 3.40 9.15 4.93
N ILE A 58 4.69 9.10 5.26
CA ILE A 58 5.21 8.23 6.33
C ILE A 58 4.62 8.62 7.70
N ASP A 59 4.56 9.90 8.00
CA ASP A 59 3.99 10.40 9.25
C ASP A 59 2.49 10.03 9.36
N GLN A 60 1.74 10.17 8.26
CA GLN A 60 0.32 9.81 8.23
C GLN A 60 0.10 8.29 8.35
N LEU A 61 0.96 7.47 7.74
CA LEU A 61 0.95 6.01 7.92
C LEU A 61 1.14 5.63 9.38
N ASP A 62 2.10 6.28 10.04
CA ASP A 62 2.39 6.04 11.45
C ASP A 62 1.20 6.39 12.35
N GLU A 63 0.62 7.58 12.16
CA GLU A 63 -0.51 8.06 12.94
C GLU A 63 -1.78 7.22 12.72
N GLU A 64 -2.16 6.99 11.46
CA GLU A 64 -3.45 6.38 11.16
C GLU A 64 -3.45 4.86 11.29
N LEU A 65 -2.38 4.19 10.83
CA LEU A 65 -2.37 2.74 10.71
C LEU A 65 -1.59 2.07 11.84
N VAL A 66 -0.44 2.63 12.22
CA VAL A 66 0.48 1.97 13.15
C VAL A 66 0.12 2.27 14.60
N GLN A 67 0.02 3.56 14.99
CA GLN A 67 -0.35 3.97 16.35
C GLN A 67 -1.74 3.49 16.76
N THR A 68 -2.67 3.42 15.81
CA THR A 68 -4.04 2.90 16.05
C THR A 68 -4.05 1.39 16.30
N HIS A 69 -3.12 0.65 15.71
CA HIS A 69 -3.04 -0.81 15.84
C HIS A 69 -2.24 -1.23 17.08
N ASP A 70 -1.04 -0.67 17.25
CA ASP A 70 -0.13 -0.99 18.36
C ASP A 70 0.51 0.29 18.92
N PRO A 71 -0.08 0.89 19.96
CA PRO A 71 0.45 2.07 20.61
C PRO A 71 1.64 1.78 21.53
N GLU A 72 1.92 0.50 21.86
CA GLU A 72 3.02 0.11 22.74
C GLU A 72 4.31 -0.22 21.97
N ARG A 73 4.31 -0.15 20.63
CA ARG A 73 5.52 -0.38 19.83
C ARG A 73 6.65 0.59 20.19
N GLU A 74 7.87 0.14 19.98
CA GLU A 74 9.08 0.93 20.22
C GLU A 74 9.61 1.57 18.94
N ASP A 75 9.37 0.99 17.76
CA ASP A 75 9.91 1.48 16.49
C ASP A 75 8.99 1.28 15.27
N PHE A 76 9.11 2.18 14.29
CA PHE A 76 8.44 2.10 12.98
C PHE A 76 9.48 2.24 11.85
N LEU A 77 9.78 1.11 11.20
CA LEU A 77 10.85 0.99 10.22
C LEU A 77 10.26 0.97 8.80
N VAL A 78 10.57 1.98 7.99
CA VAL A 78 10.03 2.10 6.62
C VAL A 78 11.15 1.95 5.59
N THR A 79 10.96 1.02 4.66
CA THR A 79 11.78 0.92 3.44
C THR A 79 10.97 1.37 2.25
N VAL A 80 11.46 2.35 1.50
CA VAL A 80 10.74 2.98 0.39
C VAL A 80 11.34 2.58 -0.95
N PHE A 81 10.49 2.18 -1.89
CA PHE A 81 10.85 1.88 -3.26
C PHE A 81 10.04 2.73 -4.24
N LYS A 82 10.72 3.22 -5.28
CA LYS A 82 10.04 3.68 -6.49
C LYS A 82 9.67 2.46 -7.33
N SER A 83 8.40 2.35 -7.73
CA SER A 83 7.84 1.14 -8.33
C SER A 83 6.94 1.45 -9.51
N GLU A 84 6.73 0.43 -10.34
CA GLU A 84 5.78 0.42 -11.46
C GLU A 84 5.01 -0.90 -11.40
N GLU A 85 3.67 -0.84 -11.43
CA GLU A 85 2.84 -2.04 -11.48
C GLU A 85 2.84 -2.61 -12.90
N LEU A 86 3.35 -3.83 -13.04
CA LEU A 86 3.44 -4.50 -14.35
C LEU A 86 2.20 -5.33 -14.70
N GLY A 87 1.35 -5.62 -13.72
CA GLY A 87 0.14 -6.42 -13.89
C GLY A 87 -0.22 -7.23 -12.64
N PHE A 88 -1.44 -7.77 -12.65
CA PHE A 88 -1.93 -8.69 -11.63
C PHE A 88 -2.01 -10.10 -12.22
N TYR A 89 -1.47 -11.08 -11.48
CA TYR A 89 -1.47 -12.48 -11.88
C TYR A 89 -2.08 -13.29 -10.73
N SER A 90 -3.01 -14.17 -11.06
CA SER A 90 -3.57 -15.13 -10.11
C SER A 90 -3.68 -16.49 -10.80
N ASP A 91 -3.46 -17.54 -10.01
CA ASP A 91 -3.59 -18.94 -10.40
C ASP A 91 -5.04 -19.36 -10.71
N GLU A 92 -6.03 -18.62 -10.20
CA GLU A 92 -7.46 -18.82 -10.47
C GLU A 92 -8.05 -17.80 -11.45
N TYR A 93 -7.31 -16.76 -11.82
CA TYR A 93 -7.80 -15.69 -12.71
C TYR A 93 -7.53 -16.06 -14.17
N GLU A 94 -8.46 -16.80 -14.76
CA GLU A 94 -8.61 -16.88 -16.22
C GLU A 94 -9.25 -15.54 -16.67
N GLY A 95 -8.51 -14.70 -17.38
CA GLY A 95 -9.05 -13.42 -17.88
C GLY A 95 -10.24 -13.67 -18.82
N ASP A 96 -11.19 -12.73 -18.85
CA ASP A 96 -12.27 -12.67 -19.86
C ASP A 96 -11.63 -12.43 -21.24
N ASP A 97 -11.09 -13.47 -21.85
CA ASP A 97 -10.97 -13.59 -23.30
C ASP A 97 -12.32 -14.12 -23.83
N GLU A 98 -13.42 -13.39 -23.58
CA GLU A 98 -14.58 -13.43 -24.49
C GLU A 98 -14.23 -12.52 -25.67
N GLU A 99 -13.45 -13.07 -26.60
CA GLU A 99 -13.30 -12.52 -27.94
C GLU A 99 -14.71 -12.30 -28.52
N GLU A 100 -14.99 -11.05 -28.92
CA GLU A 100 -15.98 -10.75 -29.93
C GLU A 100 -15.63 -11.54 -31.21
N GLU A 101 -16.06 -12.79 -31.32
CA GLU A 101 -16.12 -13.46 -32.62
C GLU A 101 -17.41 -13.01 -33.30
N ASP A 102 -17.26 -12.00 -34.16
CA ASP A 102 -18.18 -11.57 -35.21
C ASP A 102 -18.84 -12.81 -35.88
N GLY A 103 -20.03 -13.16 -35.40
CA GLY A 103 -20.88 -14.17 -36.01
C GLY A 103 -21.62 -13.58 -37.21
N ALA A 104 -21.04 -13.81 -38.39
CA ALA A 104 -21.52 -13.56 -39.76
C ALA A 104 -23.05 -13.51 -40.02
#